data_AF-A0A934LZ68-F1
#
_entry.id   AF-A0A934LZ68-F1
#
_cell.length_a   1.000
_cell.length_b   1.000
_cell.length_c   1.000
_cell.angle_alpha   90.00
_cell.angle_beta   90.00
_cell.angle_gamma   90.00
#
_symmetry.space_group_name_H-M   'P 1'
#
loop_
_entity.id
_entity.type
_entity.pdbx_description
1 polymer ?
#
loop_
_entity_poly.entity_id
_entity_poly.type
_entity_poly.pdbx_seq_one_letter_code
_entity_poly.pdbx_strand_id
1 'polypeptide(L)'
;MGEKFRLLRINLMRGLMATTILMISMEAAAAQEECAKIADPDDRLNCFDHSYKVTEIVETASDWDVRIDKSKLDDSTTVVMAVDSDNSITQQLGGSSAGNLIIRCQENTTSIYLTWGGHFMADIQGKGRVDYRIDDRKAARSSMRASTDNKALGLWNGASSIPFIKAMFGGVSLYVRATPFSESPVEMTFNISGLEEEIAPLREACNW
;
A
#
# COMPACT_ATOMS: atom_id res chain seq x y z
N MET A 1 57.39 46.94 42.22
CA MET A 1 57.86 46.18 43.39
C MET A 1 56.66 45.44 43.96
N GLY A 2 56.66 44.10 43.88
CA GLY A 2 55.73 43.14 44.54
C GLY A 2 54.25 43.20 44.14
N GLU A 3 53.67 42.23 43.42
CA GLU A 3 53.23 40.90 43.91
C GLU A 3 52.22 41.00 45.08
N LYS A 4 51.05 40.34 45.13
CA LYS A 4 50.52 39.18 44.40
C LYS A 4 48.99 39.16 44.57
N PHE A 5 48.28 38.95 43.47
CA PHE A 5 46.83 38.78 43.38
C PHE A 5 46.42 37.34 43.76
N ARG A 6 45.17 37.20 44.21
CA ARG A 6 44.54 35.99 44.75
C ARG A 6 44.64 34.76 43.83
N LEU A 7 44.90 33.62 44.46
CA LEU A 7 45.01 32.28 43.87
C LEU A 7 43.70 31.81 43.20
N LEU A 8 43.86 31.41 41.94
CA LEU A 8 42.90 30.86 41.00
C LEU A 8 42.81 29.33 41.21
N ARG A 9 41.59 28.78 41.32
CA ARG A 9 41.30 27.35 41.10
C ARG A 9 40.77 27.18 39.68
N ILE A 10 41.61 26.78 38.73
CA ILE A 10 41.16 26.17 37.47
C ILE A 10 42.21 25.10 37.10
N ASN A 11 41.83 23.83 37.27
CA ASN A 11 42.61 22.70 36.77
C ASN A 11 42.46 22.65 35.24
N LEU A 12 43.60 22.69 34.55
CA LEU A 12 43.78 22.11 33.22
C LEU A 12 43.48 20.61 33.29
N MET A 13 42.64 20.10 32.39
CA MET A 13 43.01 18.87 31.68
C MET A 13 42.46 18.88 30.25
N ARG A 14 43.39 18.57 29.36
CA ARG A 14 43.29 18.57 27.90
C ARG A 14 42.32 17.49 27.41
N GLY A 15 41.70 17.77 26.27
CA GLY A 15 40.67 16.95 25.66
C GLY A 15 41.13 15.61 25.11
N LEU A 16 40.14 14.83 24.71
CA LEU A 16 40.23 13.79 23.69
C LEU A 16 38.88 13.78 22.94
N MET A 17 38.95 13.97 21.62
CA MET A 17 37.86 13.65 20.71
C MET A 17 37.49 12.18 20.85
N ALA A 18 36.20 11.87 20.93
CA ALA A 18 35.68 10.54 20.63
C ALA A 18 34.63 10.69 19.53
N THR A 19 35.12 10.66 18.30
CA THR A 19 34.37 10.39 17.07
C THR A 19 33.69 9.05 17.22
N THR A 20 32.38 9.04 17.44
CA THR A 20 31.54 7.85 17.37
C THR A 20 31.50 7.38 15.92
N ILE A 21 32.16 6.25 15.70
CA ILE A 21 32.33 5.60 14.41
C ILE A 21 30.97 5.09 13.90
N LEU A 22 30.61 5.58 12.72
CA LEU A 22 29.60 4.99 11.84
C LEU A 22 30.23 3.74 11.19
N MET A 23 30.01 2.55 11.75
CA MET A 23 30.44 1.26 11.20
C MET A 23 29.22 0.36 11.02
N ILE A 24 28.48 0.49 9.91
CA ILE A 24 27.48 -0.51 9.48
C ILE A 24 27.45 -0.64 7.95
N SER A 25 28.60 -0.76 7.29
CA SER A 25 28.61 -1.08 5.85
C SER A 25 29.81 -1.88 5.35
N MET A 26 30.61 -2.50 6.21
CA MET A 26 31.85 -3.19 5.80
C MET A 26 31.69 -4.71 5.57
N GLU A 27 30.65 -5.38 6.07
CA GLU A 27 30.51 -6.83 5.88
C GLU A 27 30.26 -7.24 4.42
N ALA A 28 29.58 -6.41 3.62
CA ALA A 28 29.16 -6.77 2.27
C ALA A 28 30.19 -6.44 1.16
N ALA A 29 31.37 -5.92 1.48
CA ALA A 29 32.44 -5.68 0.50
C ALA A 29 33.65 -6.60 0.71
N ALA A 30 33.85 -7.07 1.96
CA ALA A 30 34.97 -7.92 2.32
C ALA A 30 34.80 -9.38 1.88
N ALA A 31 33.56 -9.87 1.71
CA ALA A 31 33.30 -11.25 1.29
C ALA A 31 33.60 -11.50 -0.21
N GLN A 32 33.57 -10.46 -1.04
CA GLN A 32 33.69 -10.54 -2.50
C GLN A 32 35.13 -10.49 -3.00
N GLU A 33 36.03 -9.85 -2.26
CA GLU A 33 37.46 -9.79 -2.62
C GLU A 33 38.11 -11.19 -2.55
N GLU A 34 37.61 -12.06 -1.68
CA GLU A 34 38.10 -13.44 -1.57
C GLU A 34 37.74 -14.29 -2.81
N CYS A 35 36.56 -14.09 -3.40
CA CYS A 35 36.19 -14.78 -4.65
C CYS A 35 37.09 -14.36 -5.82
N ALA A 36 37.57 -13.11 -5.84
CA ALA A 36 38.47 -12.62 -6.89
C ALA A 36 39.85 -13.31 -6.90
N LYS A 37 40.24 -13.94 -5.78
CA LYS A 37 41.53 -14.64 -5.62
C LYS A 37 41.50 -16.08 -6.12
N ILE A 38 40.34 -16.62 -6.50
CA ILE A 38 40.19 -17.99 -7.01
C ILE A 38 40.71 -18.07 -8.45
N ALA A 39 41.64 -19.00 -8.69
CA ALA A 39 42.31 -19.17 -9.98
C ALA A 39 41.49 -19.97 -10.98
N ASP A 40 40.76 -20.99 -10.51
CA ASP A 40 39.90 -21.80 -11.35
C ASP A 40 38.65 -20.98 -11.78
N PRO A 41 38.37 -20.87 -13.09
CA PRO A 41 37.25 -20.06 -13.57
C PRO A 41 35.88 -20.53 -13.09
N ASP A 42 35.66 -21.84 -12.98
CA ASP A 42 34.37 -22.42 -12.62
C ASP A 42 34.13 -22.28 -11.11
N ASP A 43 35.16 -22.53 -10.29
CA ASP A 43 35.08 -22.31 -8.84
C ASP A 43 34.92 -20.82 -8.49
N ARG A 44 35.57 -19.94 -9.25
CA ARG A 44 35.42 -18.49 -9.08
C ARG A 44 34.00 -18.04 -9.40
N LEU A 45 33.42 -18.52 -10.49
CA LEU A 45 32.05 -18.21 -10.87
C LEU A 45 31.06 -18.68 -9.79
N ASN A 46 31.21 -19.93 -9.32
CA ASN A 46 30.38 -20.48 -8.26
C ASN A 46 30.48 -19.69 -6.93
N CYS A 47 31.67 -19.18 -6.58
CA CYS A 47 31.85 -18.32 -5.41
C CYS A 47 31.05 -17.03 -5.52
N PHE A 48 31.11 -16.38 -6.68
CA PHE A 48 30.31 -15.19 -6.94
C PHE A 48 28.82 -15.52 -6.89
N ASP A 49 28.36 -16.58 -7.56
CA ASP A 49 26.95 -16.99 -7.56
C ASP A 49 26.43 -17.35 -6.16
N HIS A 50 27.27 -17.90 -5.28
CA HIS A 50 26.89 -18.17 -3.89
C HIS A 50 26.84 -16.89 -3.04
N SER A 51 27.74 -15.93 -3.31
CA SER A 51 27.78 -14.64 -2.63
C SER A 51 26.62 -13.73 -3.06
N TYR A 52 26.24 -13.83 -4.33
CA TYR A 52 25.03 -13.28 -4.92
C TYR A 52 23.98 -14.38 -4.94
N LYS A 53 23.54 -14.84 -3.76
CA LYS A 53 22.16 -15.32 -3.68
C LYS A 53 21.30 -14.15 -4.12
N VAL A 54 20.96 -14.13 -5.40
CA VAL A 54 19.80 -13.41 -5.89
C VAL A 54 18.70 -14.00 -5.02
N THR A 55 18.26 -13.24 -4.03
CA THR A 55 16.93 -13.43 -3.51
C THR A 55 16.10 -13.27 -4.78
N GLU A 56 15.68 -14.40 -5.37
CA GLU A 56 14.58 -14.36 -6.30
C GLU A 56 13.50 -13.63 -5.51
N ILE A 57 13.32 -12.37 -5.86
CA ILE A 57 12.09 -11.66 -5.55
C ILE A 57 11.11 -12.52 -6.33
N VAL A 58 10.54 -13.52 -5.65
CA VAL A 58 9.32 -14.14 -6.11
C VAL A 58 8.37 -12.97 -6.09
N GLU A 59 8.26 -12.32 -7.24
CA GLU A 59 7.23 -11.34 -7.53
C GLU A 59 5.96 -12.17 -7.41
N THR A 60 5.46 -12.29 -6.18
CA THR A 60 4.18 -12.92 -5.92
C THR A 60 3.21 -12.08 -6.72
N ALA A 61 2.72 -12.63 -7.83
CA ALA A 61 1.80 -11.97 -8.70
C ALA A 61 0.70 -11.36 -7.82
N SER A 62 0.58 -10.03 -7.91
CA SER A 62 -0.40 -9.29 -7.14
C SER A 62 -1.81 -9.72 -7.54
N ASP A 63 -2.73 -9.78 -6.58
CA ASP A 63 -4.15 -10.09 -6.86
C ASP A 63 -4.86 -8.92 -7.57
N TRP A 64 -4.20 -7.76 -7.68
CA TRP A 64 -4.73 -6.59 -8.37
C TRP A 64 -4.74 -6.77 -9.89
N ASP A 65 -5.93 -6.71 -10.46
CA ASP A 65 -6.15 -6.65 -11.91
C ASP A 65 -6.14 -5.18 -12.36
N VAL A 66 -5.10 -4.79 -13.10
CA VAL A 66 -4.88 -3.41 -13.57
C VAL A 66 -5.22 -3.30 -15.06
N ARG A 67 -6.22 -2.48 -15.38
CA ARG A 67 -6.62 -2.13 -16.75
C ARG A 67 -6.34 -0.67 -17.06
N ILE A 68 -5.72 -0.42 -18.20
CA ILE A 68 -5.41 0.91 -18.70
C ILE A 68 -6.06 1.07 -20.07
N ASP A 69 -6.93 2.08 -20.18
CA ASP A 69 -7.67 2.39 -21.39
C ASP A 69 -7.50 3.87 -21.75
N LYS A 70 -7.49 4.18 -23.05
CA LYS A 70 -7.51 5.57 -23.53
C LYS A 70 -8.93 5.96 -23.91
N SER A 71 -9.43 7.05 -23.34
CA SER A 71 -10.73 7.61 -23.68
C SER A 71 -10.75 8.04 -25.14
N LYS A 72 -11.80 7.63 -25.86
CA LYS A 72 -12.05 8.07 -27.25
C LYS A 72 -12.67 9.47 -27.33
N LEU A 73 -13.13 10.02 -26.20
CA LEU A 73 -13.85 11.30 -26.16
C LEU A 73 -12.87 12.47 -26.01
N ASP A 74 -11.87 12.34 -25.15
CA ASP A 74 -10.98 13.41 -24.73
C ASP A 74 -9.50 13.01 -24.62
N ASP A 75 -9.15 11.81 -25.12
CA ASP A 75 -7.80 11.23 -25.07
C ASP A 75 -7.22 11.03 -23.65
N SER A 76 -8.03 11.18 -22.61
CA SER A 76 -7.60 10.96 -21.23
C SER A 76 -7.29 9.49 -20.96
N THR A 77 -6.27 9.23 -20.13
CA THR A 77 -5.95 7.87 -19.69
C THR A 77 -6.86 7.51 -18.53
N THR A 78 -7.59 6.41 -18.67
CA THR A 78 -8.40 5.79 -17.63
C THR A 78 -7.64 4.58 -17.09
N VAL A 79 -7.48 4.53 -15.77
CA VAL A 79 -6.87 3.39 -15.08
C VAL A 79 -7.88 2.82 -14.10
N VAL A 80 -8.14 1.53 -14.18
CA VAL A 80 -9.02 0.79 -13.28
C VAL A 80 -8.23 -0.35 -12.67
N MET A 81 -8.19 -0.39 -11.35
CA MET A 81 -7.61 -1.48 -10.59
C MET A 81 -8.71 -2.16 -9.79
N ALA A 82 -8.73 -3.49 -9.79
CA ALA A 82 -9.72 -4.24 -9.05
C ALA A 82 -9.11 -5.45 -8.34
N VAL A 83 -9.68 -5.81 -7.19
CA VAL A 83 -9.44 -7.08 -6.52
C VAL A 83 -10.77 -7.66 -6.07
N ASP A 84 -10.92 -8.98 -6.18
CA ASP A 84 -12.10 -9.72 -5.75
C ASP A 84 -12.06 -9.98 -4.25
N SER A 85 -13.23 -10.14 -3.63
CA SER A 85 -13.29 -10.54 -2.23
C SER A 85 -12.93 -12.02 -2.05
N ASP A 86 -12.17 -12.32 -1.00
CA ASP A 86 -11.74 -13.68 -0.64
C ASP A 86 -12.93 -14.61 -0.35
N ASN A 87 -14.03 -14.01 0.13
CA ASN A 87 -15.29 -14.69 0.40
C ASN A 87 -16.38 -14.27 -0.59
N SER A 88 -17.35 -15.16 -0.81
CA SER A 88 -18.60 -14.80 -1.49
C SER A 88 -19.66 -14.33 -0.50
N ILE A 89 -20.60 -13.52 -0.97
CA ILE A 89 -21.80 -13.11 -0.24
C ILE A 89 -23.06 -13.69 -0.89
N THR A 90 -24.04 -14.05 -0.07
CA THR A 90 -25.29 -14.66 -0.52
C THR A 90 -26.23 -13.62 -1.11
N GLN A 91 -26.72 -13.87 -2.32
CA GLN A 91 -27.65 -12.97 -3.00
C GLN A 91 -29.09 -13.21 -2.55
N GLN A 92 -29.93 -12.18 -2.62
CA GLN A 92 -31.35 -12.22 -2.21
C GLN A 92 -32.17 -13.30 -2.94
N LEU A 93 -31.89 -13.54 -4.22
CA LEU A 93 -32.59 -14.53 -5.05
C LEU A 93 -31.95 -15.92 -5.01
N GLY A 94 -31.00 -16.15 -4.10
CA GLY A 94 -30.21 -17.38 -4.00
C GLY A 94 -28.90 -17.31 -4.81
N GLY A 95 -27.99 -18.23 -4.49
CA GLY A 95 -26.62 -18.22 -4.99
C GLY A 95 -25.70 -17.30 -4.19
N SER A 96 -24.44 -17.24 -4.61
CA SER A 96 -23.41 -16.42 -3.96
C SER A 96 -22.49 -15.81 -5.01
N SER A 97 -22.04 -14.58 -4.78
CA SER A 97 -21.06 -13.90 -5.64
C SER A 97 -20.01 -13.24 -4.79
N ALA A 98 -18.77 -13.17 -5.28
CA ALA A 98 -17.79 -12.23 -4.75
C ALA A 98 -18.25 -10.78 -5.00
N GLY A 99 -17.79 -9.87 -4.15
CA GLY A 99 -17.76 -8.45 -4.47
C GLY A 99 -16.38 -8.04 -4.96
N ASN A 100 -16.24 -6.78 -5.33
CA ASN A 100 -14.96 -6.23 -5.80
C ASN A 100 -14.66 -4.93 -5.06
N LEU A 101 -13.38 -4.71 -4.79
CA LEU A 101 -12.83 -3.41 -4.43
C LEU A 101 -12.21 -2.81 -5.69
N ILE A 102 -12.69 -1.63 -6.11
CA ILE A 102 -12.21 -0.95 -7.31
C ILE A 102 -11.62 0.40 -6.96
N ILE A 103 -10.43 0.68 -7.50
CA ILE A 103 -9.82 2.01 -7.52
C ILE A 103 -9.74 2.46 -8.98
N ARG A 104 -10.25 3.64 -9.28
CA ARG A 104 -10.31 4.16 -10.66
C ARG A 104 -9.84 5.60 -10.75
N CYS A 105 -8.94 5.85 -11.68
CA CYS A 105 -8.70 7.17 -12.26
C CYS A 105 -9.46 7.28 -13.58
N GLN A 106 -10.39 8.23 -13.67
CA GLN A 106 -11.11 8.54 -14.90
C GLN A 106 -11.32 10.05 -14.96
N GLU A 107 -11.08 10.68 -16.12
CA GLU A 107 -11.23 12.13 -16.31
C GLU A 107 -10.50 12.93 -15.20
N ASN A 108 -9.25 12.53 -14.90
CA ASN A 108 -8.40 13.11 -13.86
C ASN A 108 -9.03 13.09 -12.43
N THR A 109 -9.99 12.19 -12.19
CA THR A 109 -10.64 12.01 -10.89
C THR A 109 -10.39 10.61 -10.35
N THR A 110 -9.75 10.53 -9.18
CA THR A 110 -9.59 9.28 -8.44
C THR A 110 -10.82 8.99 -7.59
N SER A 111 -11.33 7.77 -7.73
CA SER A 111 -12.46 7.22 -6.98
C SER A 111 -12.10 5.84 -6.45
N ILE A 112 -12.69 5.47 -5.30
CA ILE A 112 -12.64 4.11 -4.75
C ILE A 112 -14.05 3.67 -4.39
N TYR A 113 -14.41 2.45 -4.76
CA TYR A 113 -15.74 1.93 -4.50
C TYR A 113 -15.77 0.41 -4.38
N LEU A 114 -16.80 -0.09 -3.69
CA LEU A 114 -17.05 -1.50 -3.44
C LEU A 114 -18.31 -1.91 -4.19
N THR A 115 -18.24 -2.98 -4.98
CA THR A 115 -19.41 -3.68 -5.49
C THR A 115 -19.77 -4.82 -4.54
N TRP A 116 -21.06 -5.09 -4.40
CA TRP A 116 -21.57 -6.02 -3.39
C TRP A 116 -22.29 -7.18 -4.05
N GLY A 117 -21.62 -7.90 -4.96
CA GLY A 117 -22.14 -9.17 -5.49
C GLY A 117 -23.56 -9.13 -6.07
N GLY A 118 -23.99 -7.98 -6.59
CA GLY A 118 -25.35 -7.77 -7.15
C GLY A 118 -26.36 -7.15 -6.18
N HIS A 119 -26.03 -6.94 -4.91
CA HIS A 119 -26.91 -6.29 -3.93
C HIS A 119 -27.22 -4.83 -4.29
N PHE A 120 -28.41 -4.40 -3.90
CA PHE A 120 -28.86 -3.01 -4.03
C PHE A 120 -28.51 -2.22 -2.77
N MET A 121 -27.65 -1.22 -2.89
CA MET A 121 -26.99 -0.54 -1.77
C MET A 121 -27.53 0.86 -1.47
N ALA A 122 -28.51 1.35 -2.23
CA ALA A 122 -29.02 2.70 -2.03
C ALA A 122 -30.02 2.78 -0.87
N ASP A 123 -29.83 3.80 -0.02
CA ASP A 123 -30.82 4.27 0.94
C ASP A 123 -31.62 5.47 0.38
N ILE A 124 -32.56 6.00 1.16
CA ILE A 124 -33.42 7.14 0.79
C ILE A 124 -32.61 8.40 0.39
N GLN A 125 -31.34 8.51 0.80
CA GLN A 125 -30.45 9.64 0.49
C GLN A 125 -29.29 9.28 -0.46
N GLY A 126 -29.26 8.06 -1.01
CA GLY A 126 -28.13 7.57 -1.80
C GLY A 126 -26.82 7.52 -1.01
N LYS A 127 -26.89 7.40 0.32
CA LYS A 127 -25.75 7.28 1.23
C LYS A 127 -25.62 5.84 1.70
N GLY A 128 -24.41 5.44 2.02
CA GLY A 128 -24.09 4.16 2.62
C GLY A 128 -23.05 4.34 3.71
N ARG A 129 -23.14 3.51 4.76
CA ARG A 129 -22.12 3.43 5.79
C ARG A 129 -21.37 2.12 5.61
N VAL A 130 -20.06 2.23 5.44
CA VAL A 130 -19.16 1.08 5.37
C VAL A 130 -18.33 1.08 6.64
N ASP A 131 -18.55 0.07 7.48
CA ASP A 131 -17.61 -0.25 8.55
C ASP A 131 -16.43 -0.97 7.92
N TYR A 132 -15.20 -0.58 8.25
CA TYR A 132 -14.00 -1.20 7.69
C TYR A 132 -12.91 -1.39 8.74
N ARG A 133 -12.02 -2.34 8.47
CA ARG A 133 -10.83 -2.60 9.26
C ARG A 133 -9.71 -3.04 8.32
N ILE A 134 -8.54 -2.42 8.49
CA ILE A 134 -7.31 -2.79 7.78
C ILE A 134 -6.46 -3.60 8.76
N ASP A 135 -6.18 -4.85 8.44
CA ASP A 135 -5.47 -5.79 9.31
C ASP A 135 -6.03 -5.78 10.75
N ASP A 136 -5.15 -5.73 11.74
CA ASP A 136 -5.48 -5.62 13.16
C ASP A 136 -5.70 -4.17 13.64
N ARG A 137 -5.68 -3.18 12.76
CA ARG A 137 -5.88 -1.76 13.15
C ARG A 137 -7.29 -1.56 13.73
N LYS A 138 -7.51 -0.44 14.42
CA LYS A 138 -8.84 -0.14 14.98
C LYS A 138 -9.88 0.00 13.86
N ALA A 139 -11.00 -0.68 14.01
CA ALA A 139 -12.13 -0.55 13.08
C ALA A 139 -12.61 0.91 13.01
N ALA A 140 -12.95 1.33 11.80
CA ALA A 140 -13.41 2.67 11.50
C ALA A 140 -14.65 2.61 10.60
N ARG A 141 -15.22 3.78 10.32
CA ARG A 141 -16.42 3.92 9.50
C ARG A 141 -16.21 4.97 8.44
N SER A 142 -16.60 4.65 7.21
CA SER A 142 -16.63 5.58 6.10
C SER A 142 -18.07 5.86 5.67
N SER A 143 -18.35 7.14 5.41
CA SER A 143 -19.60 7.57 4.79
C SER A 143 -19.38 7.60 3.28
N MET A 144 -19.98 6.64 2.58
CA MET A 144 -19.89 6.49 1.13
C MET A 144 -21.22 6.84 0.48
N ARG A 145 -21.24 6.96 -0.85
CA ARG A 145 -22.46 7.20 -1.63
C ARG A 145 -22.71 6.05 -2.58
N ALA A 146 -23.98 5.73 -2.79
CA ALA A 146 -24.39 4.76 -3.78
C ALA A 146 -23.98 5.22 -5.20
N SER A 147 -23.61 4.27 -6.05
CA SER A 147 -23.47 4.48 -7.49
C SER A 147 -24.81 4.82 -8.13
N THR A 148 -24.79 5.31 -9.37
CA THR A 148 -26.01 5.67 -10.12
C THR A 148 -26.92 4.47 -10.42
N ASP A 149 -26.35 3.26 -10.54
CA ASP A 149 -27.08 2.00 -10.66
C ASP A 149 -27.37 1.34 -9.29
N ASN A 150 -26.96 1.98 -8.20
CA ASN A 150 -27.15 1.57 -6.81
C ASN A 150 -26.49 0.23 -6.42
N LYS A 151 -25.55 -0.29 -7.19
CA LYS A 151 -24.86 -1.57 -6.92
C LYS A 151 -23.51 -1.43 -6.22
N ALA A 152 -23.03 -0.20 -6.05
CA ALA A 152 -21.78 0.07 -5.38
C ALA A 152 -21.92 1.16 -4.31
N LEU A 153 -21.02 1.11 -3.31
CA LEU A 153 -20.80 2.20 -2.37
C LEU A 153 -19.39 2.74 -2.58
N GLY A 154 -19.27 4.05 -2.77
CA GLY A 154 -17.98 4.65 -3.13
C GLY A 154 -17.73 6.04 -2.57
N LEU A 155 -16.45 6.39 -2.61
CA LEU A 155 -15.92 7.74 -2.56
C LEU A 155 -15.63 8.17 -4.00
N TRP A 156 -16.34 9.20 -4.46
CA TRP A 156 -16.41 9.55 -5.88
C TRP A 156 -15.55 10.76 -6.27
N ASN A 157 -14.68 11.23 -5.38
CA ASN A 157 -13.80 12.37 -5.62
C ASN A 157 -12.43 12.16 -4.98
N GLY A 158 -11.40 12.81 -5.50
CA GLY A 158 -10.02 12.64 -5.04
C GLY A 158 -9.82 13.05 -3.58
N ALA A 159 -10.46 14.12 -3.11
CA ALA A 159 -10.27 14.64 -1.75
C ALA A 159 -10.68 13.64 -0.67
N SER A 160 -11.68 12.79 -0.92
CA SER A 160 -12.03 11.68 -0.01
C SER A 160 -11.34 10.36 -0.36
N SER A 161 -11.18 10.06 -1.66
CA SER A 161 -10.68 8.75 -2.11
C SER A 161 -9.20 8.58 -1.84
N ILE A 162 -8.40 9.59 -2.15
CA ILE A 162 -6.93 9.53 -2.04
C ILE A 162 -6.48 9.28 -0.60
N PRO A 163 -6.99 10.00 0.43
CA PRO A 163 -6.63 9.69 1.81
C PRO A 163 -7.06 8.29 2.26
N PHE A 164 -8.23 7.81 1.80
CA PHE A 164 -8.69 6.46 2.11
C PHE A 164 -7.77 5.41 1.49
N ILE A 165 -7.36 5.59 0.23
CA ILE A 165 -6.43 4.71 -0.48
C ILE A 165 -5.06 4.70 0.21
N LYS A 166 -4.50 5.88 0.50
CA LYS A 166 -3.20 5.99 1.21
C LYS A 166 -3.23 5.32 2.59
N ALA A 167 -4.37 5.32 3.27
CA ALA A 167 -4.51 4.62 4.55
C ALA A 167 -4.40 3.09 4.42
N MET A 168 -4.65 2.53 3.24
CA MET A 168 -4.51 1.10 2.94
C MET A 168 -3.08 0.68 2.59
N PHE A 169 -2.17 1.62 2.29
CA PHE A 169 -0.78 1.29 1.97
C PHE A 169 -0.10 0.55 3.13
N GLY A 170 0.73 -0.43 2.76
CA GLY A 170 1.36 -1.40 3.68
C GLY A 170 0.38 -2.33 4.40
N GLY A 171 -0.92 -2.30 4.07
CA GLY A 171 -1.91 -3.25 4.58
C GLY A 171 -1.91 -4.55 3.80
N VAL A 172 -2.38 -5.62 4.43
CA VAL A 172 -2.50 -6.95 3.79
C VAL A 172 -3.96 -7.31 3.56
N SER A 173 -4.84 -7.02 4.54
CA SER A 173 -6.24 -7.38 4.47
C SER A 173 -7.15 -6.18 4.75
N LEU A 174 -8.16 -6.00 3.91
CA LEU A 174 -9.25 -5.06 4.14
C LEU A 174 -10.54 -5.84 4.39
N TYR A 175 -11.03 -5.76 5.61
CA TYR A 175 -12.38 -6.22 5.97
C TYR A 175 -13.37 -5.07 5.85
N VAL A 176 -14.53 -5.32 5.23
CA VAL A 176 -15.63 -4.35 5.11
C VAL A 176 -16.98 -4.98 5.47
N ARG A 177 -17.88 -4.15 6.00
CA ARG A 177 -19.27 -4.49 6.25
C ARG A 177 -20.20 -3.34 5.88
N ALA A 178 -21.27 -3.66 5.17
CA ALA A 178 -22.35 -2.73 4.87
C ALA A 178 -23.70 -3.46 4.88
N THR A 179 -24.80 -2.71 4.87
CA THR A 179 -26.16 -3.24 4.86
C THR A 179 -26.84 -2.87 3.56
N PRO A 180 -27.16 -3.85 2.69
CA PRO A 180 -27.98 -3.62 1.51
C PRO A 180 -29.40 -3.20 1.88
N PHE A 181 -30.12 -2.63 0.91
CA PHE A 181 -31.47 -2.12 1.12
C PHE A 181 -32.43 -3.25 1.51
N SER A 182 -33.05 -3.13 2.69
CA SER A 182 -34.01 -4.10 3.23
C SER A 182 -33.44 -5.52 3.42
N GLU A 183 -32.13 -5.66 3.62
CA GLU A 183 -31.45 -6.93 3.87
C GLU A 183 -30.61 -6.89 5.16
N SER A 184 -30.02 -8.03 5.52
CA SER A 184 -29.05 -8.11 6.62
C SER A 184 -27.68 -7.58 6.20
N PRO A 185 -26.82 -7.14 7.16
CA PRO A 185 -25.46 -6.76 6.85
C PRO A 185 -24.69 -7.90 6.15
N VAL A 186 -23.88 -7.52 5.15
CA VAL A 186 -22.98 -8.43 4.43
C VAL A 186 -21.55 -7.98 4.66
N GLU A 187 -20.64 -8.95 4.61
CA GLU A 187 -19.25 -8.81 5.01
C GLU A 187 -18.35 -9.35 3.88
N MET A 188 -17.28 -8.61 3.57
CA MET A 188 -16.30 -9.00 2.56
C MET A 188 -14.90 -8.73 3.08
N THR A 189 -13.97 -9.59 2.69
CA THR A 189 -12.53 -9.44 2.94
C THR A 189 -11.80 -9.38 1.62
N PHE A 190 -10.82 -8.49 1.50
CA PHE A 190 -10.00 -8.33 0.31
C PHE A 190 -8.53 -8.44 0.69
N ASN A 191 -7.74 -9.16 -0.12
CA ASN A 191 -6.29 -9.02 -0.11
C ASN A 191 -5.91 -7.67 -0.76
N ILE A 192 -5.30 -6.78 0.03
CA ILE A 192 -4.86 -5.44 -0.42
C ILE A 192 -3.34 -5.31 -0.42
N SER A 193 -2.61 -6.42 -0.25
CA SER A 193 -1.14 -6.42 -0.36
C SER A 193 -0.69 -5.93 -1.73
N GLY A 194 0.52 -5.34 -1.78
CA GLY A 194 1.09 -4.79 -3.02
C GLY A 194 0.43 -3.53 -3.57
N LEU A 195 -0.62 -2.99 -2.92
CA LEU A 195 -1.36 -1.83 -3.44
C LEU A 195 -0.48 -0.60 -3.67
N GLU A 196 0.53 -0.36 -2.83
CA GLU A 196 1.38 0.84 -2.95
C GLU A 196 2.21 0.83 -4.23
N GLU A 197 2.67 -0.35 -4.64
CA GLU A 197 3.40 -0.58 -5.87
C GLU A 197 2.46 -0.58 -7.09
N GLU A 198 1.36 -1.34 -7.03
CA GLU A 198 0.44 -1.55 -8.15
C GLU A 198 -0.30 -0.27 -8.59
N ILE A 199 -0.47 0.69 -7.68
CA ILE A 199 -1.24 1.92 -7.96
C ILE A 199 -0.45 2.96 -8.76
N ALA A 200 0.84 2.74 -9.03
CA ALA A 200 1.69 3.67 -9.77
C ALA A 200 1.07 4.24 -11.07
N PRO A 201 0.57 3.43 -12.03
CA PRO A 201 -0.04 3.96 -13.26
C PRO A 201 -1.29 4.81 -12.99
N LEU A 202 -2.07 4.49 -11.96
CA LEU A 202 -3.26 5.25 -11.58
C LEU A 202 -2.87 6.63 -11.03
N ARG A 203 -1.82 6.67 -10.20
CA ARG A 203 -1.27 7.90 -9.62
C ARG A 203 -0.68 8.81 -10.69
N GLU A 204 -0.02 8.25 -11.70
CA GLU A 204 0.46 9.00 -12.86
C GLU A 204 -0.72 9.60 -13.65
N ALA A 205 -1.73 8.79 -13.97
CA ALA A 205 -2.89 9.26 -14.75
C ALA A 205 -3.71 10.36 -14.04
N CYS A 206 -3.79 10.32 -12.71
CA CYS A 206 -4.55 11.28 -11.90
C CYS A 206 -3.70 12.29 -11.11
N ASN A 207 -2.39 12.30 -11.31
CA ASN A 207 -1.45 13.30 -10.80
C ASN A 207 -1.38 13.44 -9.25
N TRP A 208 -1.19 12.36 -8.48
CA TRP A 208 -1.09 12.43 -7.00
C TRP A 208 -0.17 11.41 -6.31
#